data_AF-H5WLF5-F1
#
_entry.id   AF-H5WLF5-F1
#
_cell.length_a   1.000
_cell.length_b   1.000
_cell.length_c   1.000
_cell.angle_alpha   90.00
_cell.angle_beta   90.00
_cell.angle_gamma   90.00
#
_symmetry.space_group_name_H-M   'P 1'
#
loop_
_entity.id
_entity.type
_entity.pdbx_description
1 polymer ?
#
loop_
_entity_poly.entity_id
_entity_poly.type
_entity_poly.pdbx_seq_one_letter_code
_entity_poly.pdbx_strand_id
1 'polypeptide(L)'
;MCVIAFAVSVPALAGRDTPGCVRDRLGEPVCAPPLGSIAKDMLGEVVCGTGQCRVDHLRRIVCSAQPGGAATLNRMNQVVCIGGCELASQERCQRPQPLQEQESPQR
;
A
#
# COMPACT_ATOMS: atom_id res chain seq x y z
N MET A 1 -18.89 43.82 29.60
CA MET A 1 -17.76 43.06 29.01
C MET A 1 -18.30 41.69 28.60
N CYS A 2 -18.35 41.36 27.31
CA CYS A 2 -18.79 40.05 26.80
C CYS A 2 -17.54 39.28 26.35
N VAL A 3 -17.22 38.22 27.07
CA VAL A 3 -16.22 37.23 26.65
C VAL A 3 -16.85 36.35 25.59
N ILE A 4 -16.45 36.56 24.33
CA ILE A 4 -16.92 35.76 23.19
C ILE A 4 -16.10 34.46 23.19
N ALA A 5 -16.70 33.36 23.62
CA ALA A 5 -16.09 32.04 23.54
C ALA A 5 -16.09 31.58 22.07
N PHE A 6 -14.94 31.66 21.41
CA PHE A 6 -14.76 31.10 20.08
C PHE A 6 -14.68 29.58 20.18
N ALA A 7 -15.79 28.90 19.88
CA ALA A 7 -15.81 27.47 19.63
C ALA A 7 -15.14 27.19 18.27
N VAL A 8 -13.83 26.93 18.28
CA VAL A 8 -13.10 26.42 17.11
C VAL A 8 -13.37 24.92 16.99
N SER A 9 -14.28 24.56 16.10
CA SER A 9 -14.55 23.18 15.69
C SER A 9 -13.36 22.66 14.87
N VAL A 10 -12.51 21.86 15.50
CA VAL A 10 -11.42 21.15 14.81
C VAL A 10 -12.05 20.11 13.89
N PRO A 11 -11.86 20.17 12.56
CA PRO A 11 -12.35 19.13 11.68
C PRO A 11 -11.60 17.83 12.00
N ALA A 12 -12.36 16.77 12.23
CA ALA A 12 -11.82 15.42 12.36
C ALA A 12 -11.04 15.07 11.08
N LEU A 13 -9.72 15.02 11.19
CA LEU A 13 -8.85 14.56 10.11
C LEU A 13 -9.20 13.11 9.79
N ALA A 14 -9.63 12.91 8.55
CA ALA A 14 -9.96 11.63 7.95
C ALA A 14 -8.86 10.58 8.24
N GLY A 15 -9.32 9.34 8.36
CA GLY A 15 -8.55 8.18 8.84
C GLY A 15 -7.12 8.09 8.32
N ARG A 16 -6.24 7.61 9.20
CA ARG A 16 -4.87 7.22 8.87
C ARG A 16 -4.88 6.10 7.85
N ASP A 17 -4.86 6.45 6.56
CA ASP A 17 -4.37 5.53 5.53
C ASP A 17 -2.89 5.31 5.86
N THR A 18 -2.58 4.19 6.51
CA THR A 18 -1.20 3.75 6.68
C THR A 18 -0.59 3.65 5.29
N PRO A 19 0.47 4.42 4.97
CA PRO A 19 1.04 4.43 3.63
C PRO A 19 1.43 3.00 3.26
N GLY A 20 0.79 2.44 2.23
CA GLY A 20 0.98 1.07 1.80
C GLY A 20 -0.12 0.07 2.18
N CYS A 21 -1.23 0.50 2.80
CA CYS A 21 -2.40 -0.37 3.03
C CYS A 21 -3.64 0.13 2.29
N VAL A 22 -4.46 -0.80 1.83
CA VAL A 22 -5.79 -0.55 1.22
C VAL A 22 -6.79 -1.55 1.76
N ARG A 23 -8.09 -1.27 1.60
CA ARG A 23 -9.12 -2.27 1.87
C ARG A 23 -9.36 -3.14 0.65
N ASP A 24 -9.48 -4.44 0.88
CA ASP A 24 -9.92 -5.39 -0.15
C ASP A 24 -11.44 -5.30 -0.41
N ARG A 25 -11.97 -6.24 -1.19
CA ARG A 25 -13.40 -6.30 -1.56
C ARG A 25 -14.32 -6.63 -0.38
N LEU A 26 -13.78 -7.27 0.65
CA LEU A 26 -14.48 -7.62 1.88
C LEU A 26 -14.40 -6.49 2.91
N GLY A 27 -13.62 -5.45 2.62
CA GLY A 27 -13.37 -4.33 3.52
C GLY A 27 -12.24 -4.60 4.51
N GLU A 28 -11.53 -5.73 4.39
CA GLU A 28 -10.39 -6.06 5.26
C GLU A 28 -9.16 -5.25 4.86
N PRO A 29 -8.36 -4.77 5.84
CA PRO A 29 -7.11 -4.10 5.54
C PRO A 29 -6.09 -5.08 4.96
N VAL A 30 -5.46 -4.70 3.86
CA VAL A 30 -4.40 -5.45 3.18
C VAL A 30 -3.26 -4.47 2.90
N CYS A 31 -2.05 -4.84 3.27
CA CYS A 31 -0.86 -4.00 3.20
C CYS A 31 0.19 -4.59 2.26
N ALA A 32 0.96 -3.71 1.62
CA ALA A 32 2.18 -4.08 0.94
C ALA A 32 3.24 -4.53 1.95
N PRO A 33 4.19 -5.39 1.57
CA PRO A 33 5.35 -5.68 2.40
C PRO A 33 6.20 -4.42 2.62
N PRO A 34 7.09 -4.40 3.62
CA PRO A 34 8.00 -3.28 3.85
C PRO A 34 8.78 -2.91 2.58
N LEU A 35 8.79 -1.63 2.22
CA LEU A 35 9.39 -1.09 0.98
C LEU A 35 8.77 -1.63 -0.33
N GLY A 36 7.64 -2.32 -0.24
CA GLY A 36 6.87 -2.81 -1.37
C GLY A 36 5.86 -1.82 -1.89
N SER A 37 5.00 -2.32 -2.77
CA SER A 37 3.89 -1.56 -3.36
C SER A 37 2.63 -2.39 -3.43
N ILE A 38 1.50 -1.69 -3.37
CA ILE A 38 0.15 -2.27 -3.41
C ILE A 38 -0.64 -1.64 -4.54
N ALA A 39 -1.39 -2.45 -5.27
CA ALA A 39 -2.19 -2.00 -6.40
C ALA A 39 -3.43 -2.89 -6.55
N LYS A 40 -4.39 -2.44 -7.36
CA LYS A 40 -5.50 -3.29 -7.81
C LYS A 40 -5.24 -3.75 -9.24
N ASP A 41 -5.44 -5.04 -9.49
CA ASP A 41 -5.33 -5.59 -10.84
C ASP A 41 -6.54 -5.22 -11.71
N MET A 42 -6.54 -5.71 -12.95
CA MET A 42 -7.63 -5.48 -13.92
C MET A 42 -8.97 -6.07 -13.50
N LEU A 43 -8.95 -7.10 -12.65
CA LEU A 43 -10.16 -7.68 -12.08
C LEU A 43 -10.65 -6.87 -10.90
N GLY A 44 -9.81 -6.04 -10.29
CA GLY A 44 -10.07 -5.25 -9.09
C GLY A 44 -9.66 -5.96 -7.80
N GLU A 45 -8.85 -7.00 -7.90
CA GLU A 45 -8.23 -7.69 -6.77
C GLU A 45 -6.99 -6.95 -6.28
N VAL A 46 -6.77 -6.94 -4.97
CA VAL A 46 -5.61 -6.28 -4.36
C VAL A 46 -4.38 -7.18 -4.51
N VAL A 47 -3.33 -6.67 -5.14
CA VAL A 47 -2.06 -7.38 -5.35
C VAL A 47 -0.89 -6.55 -4.81
N CYS A 48 0.14 -7.24 -4.34
CA CYS A 48 1.33 -6.62 -3.75
C CYS A 48 2.62 -7.08 -4.43
N GLY A 49 3.63 -6.23 -4.38
CA GLY A 49 4.98 -6.50 -4.87
C GLY A 49 6.05 -6.15 -3.84
N THR A 50 7.21 -6.79 -3.96
CA THR A 50 8.34 -6.61 -3.03
C THR A 50 8.96 -5.22 -3.11
N GLY A 51 9.04 -4.65 -4.32
CA GLY A 51 9.45 -3.28 -4.57
C GLY A 51 8.39 -2.48 -5.33
N GLN A 52 8.83 -1.45 -6.04
CA GLN A 52 7.95 -0.62 -6.88
C GLN A 52 7.45 -1.40 -8.10
N CYS A 53 6.23 -1.10 -8.53
CA CYS A 53 5.57 -1.80 -9.62
C CYS A 53 5.28 -0.91 -10.83
N ARG A 54 5.23 -1.53 -12.01
CA ARG A 54 4.74 -0.94 -13.26
C ARG A 54 3.82 -1.89 -13.99
N VAL A 55 2.88 -1.29 -14.72
CA VAL A 55 1.98 -2.02 -15.59
C VAL A 55 2.68 -2.22 -16.94
N ASP A 56 2.75 -3.46 -17.42
CA ASP A 56 3.28 -3.76 -18.75
C ASP A 56 2.21 -3.57 -19.86
N HIS A 57 2.60 -3.76 -21.11
CA HIS A 57 1.70 -3.64 -22.27
C HIS A 57 0.58 -4.70 -22.29
N LEU A 58 0.72 -5.79 -21.54
CA LEU A 58 -0.31 -6.82 -21.35
C LEU A 58 -1.22 -6.52 -20.14
N ARG A 59 -1.10 -5.32 -19.55
CA ARG A 59 -1.80 -4.89 -18.33
C ARG A 59 -1.50 -5.74 -17.10
N ARG A 60 -0.37 -6.43 -17.08
CA ARG A 60 0.11 -7.15 -15.89
C ARG A 60 0.89 -6.18 -15.01
N ILE A 61 0.73 -6.33 -13.70
CA ILE A 61 1.49 -5.54 -12.72
C ILE A 61 2.79 -6.31 -12.44
N VAL A 62 3.91 -5.72 -12.85
CA VAL A 62 5.26 -6.27 -12.70
C VAL A 62 6.03 -5.39 -11.71
N CYS A 63 6.64 -6.01 -10.71
CA CYS A 63 7.31 -5.34 -9.62
C CYS A 63 8.79 -5.70 -9.56
N SER A 64 9.59 -4.83 -8.95
CA SER A 64 10.94 -5.17 -8.53
C SER A 64 10.92 -6.29 -7.51
N ALA A 65 11.77 -7.30 -7.70
CA ALA A 65 12.01 -8.36 -6.73
C ALA A 65 12.91 -7.91 -5.58
N GLN A 66 13.62 -6.79 -5.73
CA GLN A 66 14.39 -6.17 -4.65
C GLN A 66 13.49 -5.24 -3.81
N PRO A 67 13.51 -5.36 -2.46
CA PRO A 67 12.82 -4.43 -1.57
C PRO A 67 13.22 -2.99 -1.83
N GLY A 68 12.23 -2.11 -2.03
CA GLY A 68 12.46 -0.70 -2.40
C GLY A 68 13.04 -0.47 -3.79
N GLY A 69 13.32 -1.53 -4.55
CA GLY A 69 13.83 -1.43 -5.92
C GLY A 69 12.79 -0.84 -6.87
N ALA A 70 13.27 -0.11 -7.87
CA ALA A 70 12.42 0.56 -8.85
C ALA A 70 12.02 -0.39 -9.99
N ALA A 71 10.81 -0.19 -10.52
CA ALA A 71 10.38 -0.71 -11.81
C ALA A 71 10.02 0.47 -12.74
N THR A 72 10.52 0.44 -13.97
CA THR A 72 10.25 1.47 -14.99
C THR A 72 10.03 0.83 -16.36
N LEU A 73 9.65 1.63 -17.34
CA LEU A 73 9.54 1.20 -18.74
C LEU A 73 10.80 1.60 -19.51
N ASN A 74 11.31 0.72 -20.36
CA ASN A 74 12.31 1.09 -21.36
C ASN A 74 11.63 1.74 -22.58
N ARG A 75 12.42 2.12 -23.60
CA ARG A 75 11.91 2.73 -24.84
C ARG A 75 10.97 1.81 -25.66
N MET A 76 10.98 0.51 -25.39
CA MET A 76 10.13 -0.49 -26.02
C MET A 76 8.87 -0.82 -25.19
N ASN A 77 8.57 -0.04 -24.15
CA ASN A 77 7.48 -0.28 -23.19
C ASN A 77 7.57 -1.66 -22.49
N GLN A 78 8.79 -2.17 -22.30
CA GLN A 78 9.04 -3.34 -21.46
C GLN A 78 9.38 -2.88 -20.05
N VAL A 79 8.86 -3.60 -19.05
CA VAL A 79 9.19 -3.33 -17.66
C VAL A 79 10.63 -3.79 -17.38
N VAL A 80 11.43 -2.88 -16.83
CA VAL A 80 12.79 -3.13 -16.36
C VAL A 80 12.85 -2.82 -14.87
N CYS A 81 13.49 -3.70 -14.10
CA CYS A 81 13.47 -3.65 -12.65
C CYS A 81 14.90 -3.69 -12.07
N ILE A 82 15.08 -3.01 -10.94
CA ILE A 82 16.27 -3.19 -10.10
C ILE A 82 16.15 -4.55 -9.40
N GLY A 83 17.20 -5.36 -9.44
CA GLY A 83 17.23 -6.65 -8.72
C GLY A 83 16.27 -7.71 -9.28
N GLY A 84 15.84 -7.59 -10.53
CA GLY A 84 14.97 -8.55 -11.21
C GLY A 84 13.48 -8.18 -11.14
N CYS A 85 12.70 -8.72 -12.08
CA CYS A 85 11.27 -8.47 -12.18
C CYS A 85 10.47 -9.70 -11.74
N GLU A 86 9.39 -9.46 -11.01
CA GLU A 86 8.41 -10.47 -10.60
C GLU A 86 6.98 -9.98 -10.85
N LEU A 87 6.02 -10.90 -11.00
CA LEU A 87 4.61 -10.52 -11.07
C LEU A 87 4.08 -10.18 -9.68
N ALA A 88 3.26 -9.13 -9.59
CA ALA A 88 2.50 -8.85 -8.39
C ALA A 88 1.56 -10.01 -8.05
N SER A 89 1.36 -10.29 -6.77
CA SER A 89 0.49 -11.37 -6.31
C SER A 89 -0.20 -10.99 -5.00
N GLN A 90 -1.37 -11.58 -4.75
CA GLN A 90 -2.06 -11.48 -3.48
C GLN A 90 -1.27 -12.12 -2.34
N GLU A 91 -0.49 -13.16 -2.63
CA GLU A 91 0.31 -13.90 -1.65
C GLU A 91 1.44 -13.06 -1.03
N ARG A 92 1.86 -12.00 -1.72
CA ARG A 92 2.87 -11.05 -1.21
C ARG A 92 2.26 -9.99 -0.29
N CYS A 93 0.93 -9.91 -0.23
CA CYS A 93 0.27 -8.96 0.64
C CYS A 93 0.28 -9.43 2.09
N GLN A 94 0.33 -8.47 3.00
CA GLN A 94 0.30 -8.72 4.43
C GLN A 94 -1.05 -8.25 4.98
N ARG A 95 -1.73 -9.11 5.72
CA ARG A 95 -2.91 -8.70 6.51
C ARG A 95 -2.42 -8.29 7.89
N PRO A 96 -2.63 -7.04 8.33
CA PRO A 96 -2.36 -6.68 9.70
C PRO A 96 -3.27 -7.54 10.57
N GLN A 97 -2.66 -8.26 11.53
CA GLN A 97 -3.43 -8.98 12.52
C GLN A 97 -4.28 -7.95 13.27
N PRO A 98 -5.57 -8.21 13.52
CA PRO A 98 -6.35 -7.35 14.39
C PRO A 98 -5.58 -7.24 15.70
N LEU A 99 -5.33 -6.01 16.14
CA LEU A 99 -4.72 -5.71 17.44
C LEU A 99 -5.53 -6.45 18.50
N GLN A 100 -5.10 -7.65 18.89
CA GLN A 100 -5.36 -8.10 20.24
C GLN A 100 -4.55 -7.15 21.10
N GLU A 101 -5.28 -6.27 21.79
CA GLU A 101 -4.85 -5.40 22.88
C GLU A 101 -3.34 -5.49 23.14
N GLN A 102 -2.60 -4.54 22.60
CA GLN A 102 -1.22 -4.31 22.99
C GLN A 102 -1.27 -3.83 24.44
N GLU A 103 -1.32 -4.77 25.40
CA GLU A 103 -0.98 -4.51 26.80
C GLU A 103 0.48 -4.02 26.82
N SER A 104 0.64 -2.70 26.68
CA SER A 104 1.85 -1.98 27.00
C SER A 104 2.08 -2.13 28.51
N PRO A 105 3.16 -2.76 28.99
CA PRO A 105 3.55 -2.64 30.39
C PRO A 105 4.01 -1.21 30.60
N GLN A 106 3.13 -0.35 31.13
CA GLN A 106 3.50 0.95 31.65
C GLN A 106 4.39 0.70 32.89
N ARG A 107 5.69 0.92 32.75
CA ARG A 107 6.63 1.03 33.87
C ARG A 107 7.12 2.46 33.97
#